data_AF-A0A7C2DPA4-F1
#
_entry.id   AF-A0A7C2DPA4-F1
#
_cell.length_a   1.000
_cell.length_b   1.000
_cell.length_c   1.000
_cell.angle_alpha   90.00
_cell.angle_beta   90.00
_cell.angle_gamma   90.00
#
_symmetry.space_group_name_H-M   'P 1'
#
loop_
_entity.id
_entity.type
_entity.pdbx_description
1 polymer ?
#
loop_
_entity_poly.entity_id
_entity_poly.type
_entity_poly.pdbx_seq_one_letter_code
_entity_poly.pdbx_strand_id
1 'polypeptide(L)'
;MGGGDEPGVVRGHPDRVQSEMRGDFVAQSAESLVYDGDGNLVRDGRWMYSWDAENRLVRVMSYGASDRASWRRVDWAYDALGRRTRQTSYVLSNGVWVVTEDLKSVSDPVLFGRHVVELNTTNDALVRSYVWSLGLSETLDGEVGGLLWVRLASSPASGRQVVTYEGNGNAWRLLSAAAGTETGRYE
;
A
#
# COMPACT_ATOMS: atom_id res chain seq x y z
N MET A 1 -23.66 40.85 55.17
CA MET A 1 -23.22 41.15 53.79
C MET A 1 -22.30 39.98 53.41
N GLY A 2 -22.77 38.98 52.66
CA GLY A 2 -22.98 39.00 51.20
C GLY A 2 -21.60 38.77 50.55
N GLY A 3 -21.25 37.64 49.93
CA GLY A 3 -21.96 36.92 48.86
C GLY A 3 -21.42 37.44 47.51
N GLY A 4 -20.86 36.58 46.66
CA GLY A 4 -20.51 36.95 45.28
C GLY A 4 -19.49 36.05 44.57
N ASP A 5 -19.98 35.37 43.54
CA ASP A 5 -19.35 34.40 42.63
C ASP A 5 -18.20 34.93 41.74
N GLU A 6 -17.40 33.95 41.27
CA GLU A 6 -16.54 33.79 40.07
C GLU A 6 -16.60 34.82 38.90
N PRO A 7 -15.51 34.96 38.08
CA PRO A 7 -15.29 33.98 36.99
C PRO A 7 -13.84 33.60 36.68
N GLY A 8 -13.71 32.37 36.17
CA GLY A 8 -12.47 31.72 35.76
C GLY A 8 -11.77 32.36 34.56
N VAL A 9 -10.45 32.17 34.51
CA VAL A 9 -9.64 32.36 33.31
C VAL A 9 -9.10 31.00 32.89
N VAL A 10 -9.76 30.39 31.92
CA VAL A 10 -9.20 29.27 31.15
C VAL A 10 -8.05 29.86 30.32
N ARG A 11 -6.81 29.68 30.77
CA ARG A 11 -5.65 29.88 29.89
C ARG A 11 -5.68 28.78 28.84
N GLY A 12 -6.13 29.12 27.63
CA GLY A 12 -6.05 28.26 26.47
C GLY A 12 -4.62 27.75 26.30
N HIS A 13 -4.48 26.42 26.31
CA HIS A 13 -3.29 25.77 25.82
C HIS A 13 -3.13 26.15 24.34
N PRO A 14 -1.98 26.68 23.88
CA PRO A 14 -1.74 26.76 22.45
C PRO A 14 -1.60 25.32 21.97
N ASP A 15 -2.67 24.83 21.34
CA ASP A 15 -2.73 23.53 20.72
C ASP A 15 -1.62 23.47 19.67
N ARG A 16 -0.57 22.70 19.96
CA ARG A 16 0.53 22.47 19.04
C ARG A 16 0.00 21.51 17.99
N VAL A 17 -0.64 22.06 16.97
CA VAL A 17 -0.84 21.35 15.71
C VAL A 17 0.55 21.15 15.11
N GLN A 18 1.18 20.01 15.43
CA GLN A 18 2.27 19.48 14.62
C GLN A 18 1.66 19.15 13.27
N SER A 19 1.83 20.06 12.31
CA SER A 19 1.65 19.72 10.91
C SER A 19 2.72 18.68 10.57
N GLU A 20 2.30 17.42 10.39
CA GLU A 20 3.09 16.47 9.62
C GLU A 20 3.13 17.00 8.19
N MET A 21 4.19 17.75 7.89
CA MET A 21 4.52 18.11 6.52
C MET A 21 5.00 16.82 5.84
N ARG A 22 4.06 16.06 5.26
CA ARG A 22 4.40 15.06 4.27
C ARG A 22 5.03 15.84 3.11
N GLY A 23 6.34 15.70 2.96
CA GLY A 23 7.05 16.28 1.84
C GLY A 23 6.60 15.58 0.58
N ASP A 24 5.61 16.15 -0.10
CA ASP A 24 5.28 15.78 -1.47
C ASP A 24 6.50 16.12 -2.32
N PHE A 25 7.18 15.07 -2.78
CA PHE A 25 8.36 15.21 -3.62
C PHE A 25 7.91 15.73 -4.98
N VAL A 26 8.28 16.98 -5.27
CA VAL A 26 8.22 17.55 -6.62
C VAL A 26 9.63 17.54 -7.16
N ALA A 27 9.91 16.69 -8.15
CA ALA A 27 11.21 16.66 -8.81
C ALA A 27 11.44 18.02 -9.51
N GLN A 28 12.41 18.79 -9.02
CA GLN A 28 12.74 20.11 -9.55
C GLN A 28 13.52 20.03 -10.90
N SER A 29 13.94 18.82 -11.30
CA SER A 29 14.61 18.51 -12.56
C SER A 29 14.01 17.24 -13.17
N ALA A 30 14.03 17.11 -14.51
CA ALA A 30 13.58 15.90 -15.20
C ALA A 30 14.25 14.66 -14.60
N GLU A 31 13.44 13.69 -14.18
CA GLU A 31 13.91 12.45 -13.62
C GLU A 31 14.62 11.62 -14.71
N SER A 32 15.81 11.13 -14.41
CA SER A 32 16.59 10.31 -15.35
C SER A 32 16.12 8.87 -15.28
N LEU A 33 15.44 8.41 -16.33
CA LEU A 33 14.95 7.04 -16.46
C LEU A 33 15.95 6.20 -17.27
N VAL A 34 16.35 5.07 -16.72
CA VAL A 34 17.29 4.13 -17.35
C VAL A 34 16.59 2.80 -17.56
N TYR A 35 16.75 2.25 -18.76
CA TYR A 35 16.13 1.01 -19.19
C TYR A 35 17.17 -0.05 -19.56
N ASP A 36 16.83 -1.33 -19.41
CA ASP A 36 17.59 -2.43 -19.98
C ASP A 36 17.26 -2.64 -21.48
N GLY A 37 17.88 -3.66 -22.09
CA GLY A 37 17.68 -3.97 -23.51
C GLY A 37 16.27 -4.47 -23.86
N ASP A 38 15.53 -4.95 -22.87
CA ASP A 38 14.16 -5.46 -23.02
C ASP A 38 13.11 -4.35 -22.77
N GLY A 39 13.57 -3.15 -22.40
CA GLY A 39 12.73 -1.98 -22.18
C GLY A 39 12.17 -1.86 -20.76
N ASN A 40 12.68 -2.64 -19.80
CA ASN A 40 12.28 -2.49 -18.42
C ASN A 40 13.00 -1.33 -17.75
N LEU A 41 12.29 -0.57 -16.93
CA LEU A 41 12.92 0.46 -16.08
C LEU A 41 13.83 -0.25 -15.08
N VAL A 42 15.13 0.04 -15.11
CA VAL A 42 16.13 -0.51 -14.16
C VAL A 42 16.54 0.49 -13.09
N ARG A 43 16.38 1.78 -13.36
CA ARG A 43 16.75 2.84 -12.43
C ARG A 43 16.05 4.15 -12.78
N ASP A 44 15.56 4.85 -11.76
CA ASP A 44 15.13 6.24 -11.84
C ASP A 44 15.96 7.13 -10.87
N GLY A 45 15.47 8.32 -10.51
CA GLY A 45 16.16 9.22 -9.58
C GLY A 45 16.21 8.71 -8.13
N ARG A 46 15.39 7.73 -7.78
CA ARG A 46 15.10 7.33 -6.40
C ARG A 46 15.16 5.82 -6.14
N TRP A 47 14.97 5.01 -7.17
CA TRP A 47 14.74 3.59 -7.09
C TRP A 47 15.61 2.84 -8.10
N MET A 48 16.04 1.67 -7.69
CA MET A 48 16.61 0.66 -8.56
C MET A 48 15.65 -0.52 -8.63
N TYR A 49 15.45 -1.02 -9.84
CA TYR A 49 14.50 -2.07 -10.19
C TYR A 49 15.28 -3.29 -10.68
N SER A 50 14.87 -4.48 -10.26
CA SER A 50 15.47 -5.73 -10.73
C SER A 50 14.39 -6.64 -11.27
N TRP A 51 14.68 -7.24 -12.42
CA TRP A 51 13.76 -8.08 -13.17
C TRP A 51 14.32 -9.49 -13.27
N ASP A 52 13.44 -10.49 -13.33
CA ASP A 52 13.84 -11.86 -13.64
C ASP A 52 13.90 -12.10 -15.16
N ALA A 53 14.33 -13.30 -15.55
CA ALA A 53 14.43 -13.69 -16.96
C ALA A 53 13.07 -13.80 -17.69
N GLU A 54 11.96 -13.77 -16.95
CA GLU A 54 10.59 -13.77 -17.50
C GLU A 54 10.01 -12.36 -17.56
N ASN A 55 10.85 -11.32 -17.41
CA ASN A 55 10.48 -9.92 -17.50
C ASN A 55 9.53 -9.46 -16.37
N ARG A 56 9.66 -10.03 -15.17
CA ARG A 56 8.85 -9.68 -14.00
C ARG A 56 9.70 -8.95 -12.95
N LEU A 57 9.12 -7.92 -12.36
CA LEU A 57 9.77 -7.12 -11.32
C LEU A 57 9.92 -7.93 -10.02
N VAL A 58 11.15 -8.29 -9.66
CA VAL A 58 11.43 -9.08 -8.45
C VAL A 58 11.94 -8.25 -7.27
N ARG A 59 12.42 -7.03 -7.52
CA ARG A 59 12.87 -6.13 -6.45
C ARG A 59 12.78 -4.67 -6.84
N VAL A 60 12.39 -3.85 -5.87
CA VAL A 60 12.60 -2.40 -5.87
C VAL A 60 13.36 -2.01 -4.62
N MET A 61 14.39 -1.18 -4.75
CA MET A 61 15.12 -0.66 -3.59
C MET A 61 15.54 0.79 -3.77
N SER A 62 15.65 1.53 -2.66
CA SER A 62 16.10 2.92 -2.69
C SER A 62 17.48 3.05 -3.34
N TYR A 63 17.65 4.14 -4.07
CA TYR A 63 18.83 4.50 -4.83
C TYR A 63 19.06 6.01 -4.74
N GLY A 64 20.31 6.45 -4.95
CA GLY A 64 20.66 7.86 -5.13
C GLY A 64 20.66 8.74 -3.87
N ALA A 65 19.96 8.36 -2.80
CA ALA A 65 19.93 9.14 -1.57
C ALA A 65 21.21 8.99 -0.73
N SER A 66 21.78 10.11 -0.28
CA SER A 66 22.95 10.15 0.60
C SER A 66 22.65 9.64 2.01
N ASP A 67 21.49 10.00 2.55
CA ASP A 67 20.98 9.42 3.79
C ASP A 67 20.38 8.04 3.54
N ARG A 68 20.93 7.05 4.25
CA ARG A 68 20.54 5.64 4.16
C ARG A 68 19.52 5.21 5.21
N ALA A 69 19.24 6.04 6.21
CA ALA A 69 18.31 5.69 7.30
C ALA A 69 16.86 5.52 6.82
N SER A 70 16.50 6.16 5.71
CA SER A 70 15.17 6.08 5.10
C SER A 70 15.06 5.04 3.99
N TRP A 71 16.12 4.29 3.69
CA TRP A 71 16.11 3.36 2.57
C TRP A 71 15.08 2.25 2.80
N ARG A 72 14.40 1.91 1.71
CA ARG A 72 13.36 0.88 1.63
C ARG A 72 13.73 -0.11 0.54
N ARG A 73 13.33 -1.36 0.73
CA ARG A 73 13.40 -2.40 -0.29
C ARG A 73 12.15 -3.26 -0.21
N VAL A 74 11.66 -3.70 -1.34
CA VAL A 74 10.61 -4.71 -1.44
C VAL A 74 11.08 -5.77 -2.43
N ASP A 75 10.96 -7.03 -2.02
CA ASP A 75 11.27 -8.20 -2.83
C ASP A 75 9.97 -8.98 -3.09
N TRP A 76 9.83 -9.51 -4.31
CA TRP A 76 8.68 -10.31 -4.72
C TRP A 76 9.10 -11.67 -5.24
N ALA A 77 8.25 -12.67 -5.00
CA ALA A 77 8.34 -13.99 -5.60
C ALA A 77 7.07 -14.31 -6.37
N TYR A 78 7.22 -15.09 -7.44
CA TYR A 78 6.15 -15.47 -8.35
C TYR A 78 6.10 -16.99 -8.51
N ASP A 79 4.93 -17.52 -8.85
CA ASP A 79 4.81 -18.91 -9.31
C ASP A 79 5.02 -19.03 -10.84
N ALA A 80 5.00 -20.26 -11.34
CA ALA A 80 5.16 -20.56 -12.77
C ALA A 80 4.05 -19.99 -13.67
N LEU A 81 2.92 -19.53 -13.09
CA LEU A 81 1.85 -18.86 -13.82
C LEU A 81 1.99 -17.33 -13.76
N GLY A 82 3.08 -16.80 -13.20
CA GLY A 82 3.33 -15.36 -13.08
C GLY A 82 2.55 -14.68 -11.96
N ARG A 83 1.94 -15.42 -11.04
CA ARG A 83 1.18 -14.83 -9.92
C ARG A 83 2.13 -14.58 -8.75
N ARG A 84 2.02 -13.41 -8.12
CA ARG A 84 2.81 -13.10 -6.91
C ARG A 84 2.44 -14.07 -5.77
N THR A 85 3.43 -14.71 -5.18
CA THR A 85 3.27 -15.66 -4.06
C THR A 85 3.82 -15.13 -2.75
N ARG A 86 4.79 -14.20 -2.80
CA ARG A 86 5.38 -13.58 -1.62
C ARG A 86 5.73 -12.11 -1.86
N GLN A 87 5.65 -11.31 -0.81
CA GLN A 87 6.22 -9.97 -0.75
C GLN A 87 6.96 -9.82 0.58
N THR A 88 8.22 -9.39 0.53
CA THR A 88 8.99 -9.07 1.73
C THR A 88 9.47 -7.63 1.67
N SER A 89 9.04 -6.83 2.64
CA SER A 89 9.37 -5.41 2.77
C SER A 89 10.48 -5.23 3.80
N TYR A 90 11.40 -4.32 3.52
CA TYR A 90 12.56 -4.05 4.35
C TYR A 90 12.78 -2.56 4.58
N VAL A 91 13.36 -2.26 5.75
CA VAL A 91 14.01 -0.98 6.04
C VAL A 91 15.50 -1.21 6.24
N LEU A 92 16.32 -0.26 5.78
CA LEU A 92 17.73 -0.30 6.09
C LEU A 92 17.96 0.31 7.48
N SER A 93 18.52 -0.47 8.39
CA SER A 93 18.84 -0.02 9.75
C SER A 93 20.26 -0.45 10.11
N ASN A 94 21.10 0.51 10.51
CA ASN A 94 22.51 0.28 10.84
C ASN A 94 23.28 -0.51 9.75
N GLY A 95 22.99 -0.23 8.48
CA GLY A 95 23.61 -0.90 7.33
C GLY A 95 23.07 -2.30 7.02
N VAL A 96 22.06 -2.79 7.75
CA VAL A 96 21.46 -4.11 7.57
C VAL A 96 20.00 -3.97 7.13
N TRP A 97 19.59 -4.74 6.14
CA TRP A 97 18.19 -4.82 5.71
C TRP A 97 17.38 -5.63 6.74
N VAL A 98 16.48 -4.96 7.43
CA VAL A 98 15.59 -5.55 8.43
C VAL A 98 14.21 -5.74 7.81
N VAL A 99 13.65 -6.95 7.92
CA VAL A 99 12.30 -7.26 7.46
C VAL A 99 11.29 -6.49 8.30
N THR A 100 10.40 -5.74 7.66
CA THR A 100 9.27 -5.06 8.31
C THR A 100 7.93 -5.72 8.02
N GLU A 101 7.81 -6.41 6.90
CA GLU A 101 6.61 -7.15 6.52
C GLU A 101 7.02 -8.34 5.66
N ASP A 102 6.43 -9.50 5.88
CA ASP A 102 6.69 -10.69 5.08
C ASP A 102 5.39 -11.45 4.85
N LEU A 103 4.91 -11.40 3.63
CA LEU A 103 3.56 -11.79 3.26
C LEU A 103 3.58 -12.96 2.30
N LYS A 104 2.73 -13.95 2.59
CA LYS A 104 2.35 -14.99 1.64
C LYS A 104 1.02 -14.60 0.99
N SER A 105 0.98 -14.58 -0.32
CA SER A 105 -0.23 -14.32 -1.10
C SER A 105 -0.87 -15.63 -1.55
N VAL A 106 -2.18 -15.76 -1.33
CA VAL A 106 -3.01 -16.86 -1.82
C VAL A 106 -3.90 -16.32 -2.93
N SER A 107 -3.90 -17.02 -4.07
CA SER A 107 -4.63 -16.62 -5.27
C SER A 107 -5.70 -17.64 -5.62
N ASP A 108 -6.82 -17.18 -6.17
CA ASP A 108 -7.89 -18.05 -6.65
C ASP A 108 -7.79 -18.24 -8.18
N PRO A 109 -7.61 -19.47 -8.69
CA PRO A 109 -7.54 -19.73 -10.13
C PRO A 109 -8.84 -19.44 -10.88
N VAL A 110 -10.01 -19.53 -10.22
CA VAL A 110 -11.32 -19.21 -10.83
C VAL A 110 -11.48 -17.70 -10.98
N LEU A 111 -10.79 -16.91 -10.17
CA LEU A 111 -10.74 -15.45 -10.27
C LEU A 111 -9.51 -14.96 -11.04
N PHE A 112 -9.10 -15.69 -12.08
CA PHE A 112 -7.96 -15.33 -12.94
C PHE A 112 -6.64 -15.10 -12.18
N GLY A 113 -6.43 -15.84 -11.08
CA GLY A 113 -5.21 -15.72 -10.28
C GLY A 113 -5.14 -14.48 -9.40
N ARG A 114 -6.26 -13.80 -9.14
CA ARG A 114 -6.31 -12.68 -8.19
C ARG A 114 -6.02 -13.12 -6.77
N HIS A 115 -5.35 -12.24 -6.03
CA HIS A 115 -5.09 -12.42 -4.61
C HIS A 115 -6.39 -12.33 -3.83
N VAL A 116 -6.68 -13.36 -3.05
CA VAL A 116 -7.84 -13.41 -2.16
C VAL A 116 -7.45 -13.24 -0.70
N VAL A 117 -6.22 -13.60 -0.36
CA VAL A 117 -5.70 -13.51 1.01
C VAL A 117 -4.21 -13.20 1.01
N GLU A 118 -3.78 -12.37 1.96
CA GLU A 118 -2.39 -12.21 2.36
C GLU A 118 -2.24 -12.60 3.83
N LEU A 119 -1.28 -13.48 4.11
CA LEU A 119 -0.96 -14.03 5.42
C LEU A 119 0.44 -13.60 5.85
N ASN A 120 0.66 -13.46 7.16
CA ASN A 120 2.00 -13.32 7.70
C ASN A 120 2.77 -14.63 7.53
N THR A 121 3.96 -14.57 6.94
CA THR A 121 4.73 -15.78 6.59
C THR A 121 5.22 -16.56 7.82
N THR A 122 5.37 -15.91 8.98
CA THR A 122 5.90 -16.54 10.20
C THR A 122 4.86 -17.39 10.93
N ASN A 123 3.60 -16.98 10.93
CA ASN A 123 2.56 -17.58 11.76
C ASN A 123 1.21 -17.81 11.06
N ASP A 124 1.14 -17.60 9.74
CA ASP A 124 -0.05 -17.70 8.92
C ASP A 124 -1.24 -16.83 9.41
N ALA A 125 -0.97 -15.83 10.25
CA ALA A 125 -2.00 -14.91 10.69
C ALA A 125 -2.53 -14.11 9.49
N LEU A 126 -3.86 -14.02 9.38
CA LEU A 126 -4.50 -13.21 8.35
C LEU A 126 -4.04 -11.76 8.47
N VAL A 127 -3.53 -11.18 7.38
CA VAL A 127 -3.18 -9.77 7.28
C VAL A 127 -4.26 -9.02 6.52
N ARG A 128 -4.58 -9.51 5.31
CA ARG A 128 -5.61 -8.93 4.42
C ARG A 128 -6.41 -10.01 3.71
N SER A 129 -7.69 -9.77 3.46
CA SER A 129 -8.51 -10.58 2.57
C SER A 129 -9.27 -9.68 1.59
N TYR A 130 -9.44 -10.16 0.36
CA TYR A 130 -9.98 -9.40 -0.75
C TYR A 130 -11.18 -10.12 -1.34
N VAL A 131 -12.20 -9.35 -1.71
CA VAL A 131 -13.31 -9.83 -2.53
C VAL A 131 -13.40 -8.97 -3.76
N TRP A 132 -13.45 -9.65 -4.89
CA TRP A 132 -13.52 -9.05 -6.22
C TRP A 132 -14.96 -9.17 -6.73
N SER A 133 -15.43 -8.16 -7.46
CA SER A 133 -16.66 -8.29 -8.23
C SER A 133 -16.39 -9.19 -9.43
N LEU A 134 -17.46 -9.81 -9.94
CA LEU A 134 -17.47 -10.28 -11.31
C LEU A 134 -17.54 -9.05 -12.23
N GLY A 135 -17.11 -9.19 -13.48
CA GLY A 135 -17.32 -8.14 -14.48
C GLY A 135 -18.80 -7.84 -14.71
N LEU A 136 -19.08 -6.85 -15.56
CA LEU A 136 -20.44 -6.45 -15.94
C LEU A 136 -21.25 -7.58 -16.61
N SER A 137 -20.57 -8.57 -17.17
CA SER A 137 -21.16 -9.75 -17.79
C SER A 137 -21.77 -10.72 -16.77
N GLU A 138 -21.47 -10.61 -15.47
CA GLU A 138 -21.86 -11.57 -14.41
C GLU A 138 -21.47 -13.03 -14.68
N THR A 139 -20.71 -13.29 -15.76
CA THR A 139 -20.14 -14.59 -16.12
C THR A 139 -18.64 -14.61 -15.81
N LEU A 140 -18.07 -15.82 -15.76
CA LEU A 140 -16.63 -16.05 -15.62
C LEU A 140 -15.88 -15.86 -16.94
N ASP A 141 -16.49 -15.26 -17.97
CA ASP A 141 -15.92 -15.18 -19.32
C ASP A 141 -15.03 -13.94 -19.49
N GLY A 142 -13.91 -13.93 -18.76
CA GLY A 142 -12.77 -13.06 -19.01
C GLY A 142 -12.93 -11.58 -18.65
N GLU A 143 -14.06 -11.16 -18.10
CA GLU A 143 -14.22 -9.78 -17.65
C GLU A 143 -13.53 -9.52 -16.31
N VAL A 144 -12.76 -8.43 -16.28
CA VAL A 144 -11.96 -8.02 -15.13
C VAL A 144 -12.85 -7.16 -14.22
N GLY A 145 -13.48 -7.78 -13.22
CA GLY A 145 -14.19 -7.04 -12.17
C GLY A 145 -13.26 -6.22 -11.25
N GLY A 146 -13.83 -5.28 -10.51
CA GLY A 146 -13.13 -4.44 -9.55
C GLY A 146 -12.95 -5.11 -8.19
N LEU A 147 -12.07 -4.58 -7.36
CA LEU A 147 -12.02 -4.89 -5.93
C LEU A 147 -13.29 -4.36 -5.24
N LEU A 148 -14.12 -5.23 -4.67
CA LEU A 148 -15.36 -4.83 -4.00
C LEU A 148 -15.09 -4.40 -2.56
N TRP A 149 -14.38 -5.23 -1.80
CA TRP A 149 -13.95 -4.90 -0.44
C TRP A 149 -12.64 -5.58 -0.07
N VAL A 150 -11.94 -4.92 0.85
CA VAL A 150 -10.78 -5.47 1.56
C VAL A 150 -11.10 -5.52 3.05
N ARG A 151 -10.67 -6.58 3.74
CA ARG A 151 -10.67 -6.60 5.20
C ARG A 151 -9.25 -6.56 5.70
N LEU A 152 -8.99 -5.57 6.56
CA LEU A 152 -7.73 -5.41 7.27
C LEU A 152 -7.85 -6.10 8.62
N ALA A 153 -7.01 -7.09 8.89
CA ALA A 153 -7.07 -7.85 10.14
C ALA A 153 -6.53 -7.04 11.33
N SER A 154 -5.49 -6.24 11.12
CA SER A 154 -4.86 -5.39 12.14
C SER A 154 -4.36 -4.09 11.51
N SER A 155 -5.14 -3.02 11.64
CA SER A 155 -4.75 -1.64 11.32
C SER A 155 -5.62 -0.65 12.11
N PRO A 156 -5.30 0.66 12.15
CA PRO A 156 -6.20 1.67 12.69
C PRO A 156 -7.58 1.69 12.00
N ALA A 157 -7.65 1.21 10.75
CA ALA A 157 -8.86 1.00 9.96
C ALA A 157 -9.24 -0.51 9.89
N SER A 158 -8.98 -1.28 10.96
CA SER A 158 -9.33 -2.70 11.00
C SER A 158 -10.81 -2.95 10.69
N GLY A 159 -11.10 -4.08 10.08
CA GLY A 159 -12.44 -4.41 9.59
C GLY A 159 -12.58 -4.26 8.07
N ARG A 160 -13.83 -4.33 7.60
CA ARG A 160 -14.17 -4.30 6.18
C ARG A 160 -14.17 -2.87 5.65
N GLN A 161 -13.40 -2.64 4.59
CA GLN A 161 -13.35 -1.41 3.81
C GLN A 161 -13.96 -1.67 2.43
N VAL A 162 -14.96 -0.88 2.05
CA VAL A 162 -15.58 -0.92 0.73
C VAL A 162 -14.81 0.02 -0.18
N VAL A 163 -14.51 -0.44 -1.40
CA VAL A 163 -13.82 0.36 -2.41
C VAL A 163 -14.84 1.05 -3.29
N THR A 164 -14.65 2.34 -3.56
CA THR A 164 -15.41 3.07 -4.57
C THR A 164 -14.54 3.39 -5.76
N TYR A 165 -15.20 3.63 -6.90
CA TYR A 165 -14.55 3.82 -8.19
C TYR A 165 -14.89 5.19 -8.76
N GLU A 166 -13.91 5.80 -9.41
CA GLU A 166 -14.13 6.96 -10.28
C GLU A 166 -14.65 6.52 -11.65
N GLY A 167 -14.99 7.48 -12.51
CA GLY A 167 -15.69 7.21 -13.78
C GLY A 167 -14.91 6.30 -14.74
N ASN A 168 -13.58 6.29 -14.64
CA ASN A 168 -12.72 5.42 -15.45
C ASN A 168 -12.46 4.03 -14.82
N GLY A 169 -13.08 3.71 -13.69
CA GLY A 169 -12.92 2.42 -13.02
C GLY A 169 -11.66 2.29 -12.15
N ASN A 170 -10.98 3.40 -11.84
CA ASN A 170 -9.90 3.42 -10.85
C ASN A 170 -10.46 3.56 -9.43
N ALA A 171 -9.81 2.93 -8.46
CA ALA A 171 -10.21 3.08 -7.06
C ALA A 171 -10.05 4.53 -6.61
N TRP A 172 -11.11 5.08 -6.02
CA TRP A 172 -11.21 6.48 -5.61
C TRP A 172 -11.13 6.64 -4.10
N ARG A 173 -11.93 5.86 -3.34
CA ARG A 173 -11.96 5.93 -1.87
C ARG A 173 -12.12 4.56 -1.23
N LEU A 174 -11.70 4.47 0.02
CA LEU A 174 -12.08 3.42 0.95
C LEU A 174 -13.08 3.96 1.97
N LEU A 175 -14.17 3.23 2.19
CA LEU A 175 -15.13 3.53 3.24
C LEU A 175 -15.19 2.38 4.25
N SER A 176 -15.17 2.73 5.54
CA SER A 176 -15.43 1.78 6.60
C SER A 176 -16.86 1.24 6.48
N ALA A 177 -17.02 -0.08 6.30
CA ALA A 177 -18.34 -0.70 6.25
C ALA A 177 -19.09 -0.60 7.59
N ALA A 178 -18.35 -0.43 8.70
CA ALA A 178 -18.94 -0.31 10.03
C ALA A 178 -19.40 1.12 10.33
N ALA A 179 -18.63 2.14 9.91
CA ALA A 179 -18.88 3.54 10.25
C ALA A 179 -19.47 4.37 9.11
N GLY A 180 -19.40 3.88 7.86
CA GLY A 180 -19.78 4.65 6.67
C GLY A 180 -18.85 5.83 6.37
N THR A 181 -17.72 5.94 7.07
CA THR A 181 -16.77 7.05 6.95
C THR A 181 -15.61 6.70 6.05
N GLU A 182 -15.03 7.72 5.41
CA GLU A 182 -13.83 7.59 4.57
C GLU A 182 -12.62 7.20 5.43
N THR A 183 -11.88 6.18 4.99
CA THR A 183 -10.63 5.70 5.64
C THR A 183 -9.42 5.84 4.72
N GLY A 184 -9.64 6.16 3.45
CA GLY A 184 -8.59 6.44 2.47
C GLY A 184 -9.16 7.10 1.22
N ARG A 185 -8.33 7.91 0.56
CA ARG A 185 -8.62 8.61 -0.70
C ARG A 185 -7.43 8.48 -1.64
N TYR A 186 -7.72 8.30 -2.92
CA TYR A 186 -6.75 8.17 -3.99
C TYR A 186 -7.08 9.19 -5.09
N GLU A 187 -6.04 9.75 -5.69
CA GLU A 187 -6.08 10.71 -6.79
C GLU A 187 -5.25 10.18 -7.97
#